data_AF-A0A6J5TRH8-F1
#
_entry.id   AF-A0A6J5TRH8-F1
#
_cell.length_a   1.000
_cell.length_b   1.000
_cell.length_c   1.000
_cell.angle_alpha   90.00
_cell.angle_beta   90.00
_cell.angle_gamma   90.00
#
_symmetry.space_group_name_H-M   'P 1'
#
loop_
_entity.id
_entity.type
_entity.pdbx_description
1 polymer ?
#
loop_
_entity_poly.entity_id
_entity_poly.type
_entity_poly.pdbx_seq_one_letter_code
_entity_poly.pdbx_strand_id
1 'polypeptide(L)'
;MADKPSRAVVLYGDGLVRFVDSSHIHLHSLASKASCGFLSLPIAPPSESEDERIVREFALLLDAYEAYHDTVRSTSLVTISERFMGMKAAIFTNNASLKSFGTKLGFSVFQIDALYKNSPAGAEPPVDFGASELLKLLGFQVGKTVETSQYDLVFVHVGAGEVNVEKDKATDDVGYLNALVGAITQIAQPGSEIGARLHLSVVTSYGKVSEKDDPNLSVSFRKDDENSYLSKLVPRQSYTMKGSQPRKDVRHHCPMLIAQWQYAVTRKDMAETFSFKDFKECGGNLVIPADRFLHEVAFKLWKAPKYGA
;
A
#
# COMPACT_ATOMS: atom_id res chain seq x y z
N MET A 1 -6.20 20.51 -8.35
CA MET A 1 -5.07 19.65 -8.77
C MET A 1 -3.79 20.29 -8.26
N ALA A 2 -2.80 19.50 -7.84
CA ALA A 2 -1.49 20.04 -7.45
C ALA A 2 -0.83 20.72 -8.66
N ASP A 3 -0.09 21.79 -8.40
CA ASP A 3 0.66 22.59 -9.36
C ASP A 3 1.92 21.87 -9.88
N LYS A 4 2.40 20.86 -9.15
CA LYS A 4 3.59 20.05 -9.44
C LYS A 4 3.32 18.56 -9.22
N PRO A 5 4.10 17.65 -9.84
CA PRO A 5 3.97 16.23 -9.58
C PRO A 5 4.35 15.92 -8.13
N SER A 6 3.61 14.99 -7.54
CA SER A 6 3.89 14.46 -6.22
C SER A 6 5.03 13.44 -6.28
N ARG A 7 5.48 12.98 -5.11
CA ARG A 7 6.38 11.83 -4.93
C ARG A 7 5.79 10.92 -3.86
N ALA A 8 5.94 9.62 -4.01
CA ALA A 8 5.17 8.67 -3.20
C ALA A 8 6.03 7.82 -2.28
N VAL A 9 5.58 7.70 -1.04
CA VAL A 9 5.96 6.60 -0.15
C VAL A 9 4.75 5.68 -0.02
N VAL A 10 4.95 4.38 -0.26
CA VAL A 10 3.96 3.35 0.01
C VAL A 10 4.50 2.43 1.10
N LEU A 11 3.84 2.42 2.25
CA LEU A 11 4.14 1.49 3.33
C LEU A 11 3.17 0.30 3.20
N TYR A 12 3.72 -0.89 2.94
CA TYR A 12 2.97 -2.12 2.78
C TYR A 12 3.22 -3.05 3.97
N GLY A 13 2.23 -3.13 4.87
CA GLY A 13 2.23 -4.04 6.00
C GLY A 13 1.59 -5.37 5.64
N ASP A 14 2.40 -6.36 5.27
CA ASP A 14 1.89 -7.68 4.88
C ASP A 14 1.56 -8.54 6.10
N GLY A 15 0.29 -8.94 6.24
CA GLY A 15 -0.20 -9.69 7.39
C GLY A 15 -0.45 -8.86 8.65
N LEU A 16 -0.22 -7.54 8.61
CA LEU A 16 -0.18 -6.70 9.81
C LEU A 16 -1.54 -6.20 10.30
N VAL A 17 -2.62 -6.26 9.50
CA VAL A 17 -3.94 -5.72 9.88
C VAL A 17 -4.44 -6.29 11.21
N ARG A 18 -4.18 -7.59 11.45
CA ARG A 18 -4.66 -8.33 12.61
C ARG A 18 -4.06 -7.86 13.94
N PHE A 19 -2.91 -7.18 13.87
CA PHE A 19 -2.16 -6.75 15.04
C PHE A 19 -2.37 -5.25 15.34
N VAL A 20 -3.14 -4.55 14.51
CA VAL A 20 -3.50 -3.16 14.77
C VAL A 20 -4.51 -3.08 15.92
N ASP A 21 -4.07 -2.51 17.02
CA ASP A 21 -4.88 -2.15 18.18
C ASP A 21 -4.84 -0.64 18.49
N SER A 22 -5.53 -0.23 19.56
CA SER A 22 -5.66 1.17 19.99
C SER A 22 -4.34 1.87 20.38
N SER A 23 -3.25 1.14 20.62
CA SER A 23 -1.93 1.71 20.91
C SER A 23 -1.24 2.28 19.67
N HIS A 24 -1.69 1.92 18.47
CA HIS A 24 -1.12 2.36 17.20
C HIS A 24 -1.65 3.74 16.78
N ILE A 25 -1.36 4.73 17.62
CA ILE A 25 -1.90 6.09 17.53
C ILE A 25 -1.60 6.80 16.20
N HIS A 26 -0.47 6.50 15.55
CA HIS A 26 -0.08 7.18 14.30
C HIS A 26 -0.82 6.61 13.10
N LEU A 27 -1.06 5.30 13.07
CA LEU A 27 -1.95 4.68 12.07
C LEU A 27 -3.37 5.25 12.19
N HIS A 28 -3.90 5.34 13.40
CA HIS A 28 -5.22 5.94 13.65
C HIS A 28 -5.25 7.44 13.29
N SER A 29 -4.23 8.20 13.70
CA SER A 29 -4.12 9.61 13.32
C SER A 29 -4.04 9.81 11.81
N LEU A 30 -3.35 8.94 11.08
CA LEU A 30 -3.32 8.96 9.62
C LEU A 30 -4.72 8.69 9.05
N ALA A 31 -5.41 7.64 9.51
CA ALA A 31 -6.77 7.32 9.07
C ALA A 31 -7.72 8.53 9.22
N SER A 32 -7.62 9.25 10.36
CA SER A 32 -8.39 10.47 10.64
C SER A 32 -8.17 11.65 9.68
N LYS A 33 -7.17 11.58 8.81
CA LYS A 33 -6.78 12.62 7.85
C LYS A 33 -6.76 12.13 6.41
N ALA A 34 -6.84 10.83 6.21
CA ALA A 34 -6.67 10.18 4.92
C ALA A 34 -8.02 9.94 4.22
N SER A 35 -7.93 9.57 2.95
CA SER A 35 -9.01 8.81 2.31
C SER A 35 -8.76 7.33 2.60
N CYS A 36 -9.75 6.70 3.22
CA CYS A 36 -9.68 5.33 3.72
C CYS A 36 -10.62 4.43 2.92
N GLY A 37 -10.19 3.20 2.67
CA GLY A 37 -10.98 2.25 1.90
C GLY A 37 -10.35 0.87 1.83
N PHE A 38 -10.73 0.12 0.80
CA PHE A 38 -10.37 -1.28 0.67
C PHE A 38 -9.79 -1.58 -0.71
N LEU A 39 -8.78 -2.44 -0.76
CA LEU A 39 -8.33 -3.07 -1.99
C LEU A 39 -8.85 -4.50 -2.03
N SER A 40 -9.68 -4.80 -3.03
CA SER A 40 -10.13 -6.16 -3.29
C SER A 40 -9.01 -6.96 -3.95
N LEU A 41 -8.89 -8.21 -3.53
CA LEU A 41 -7.93 -9.17 -4.06
C LEU A 41 -8.68 -10.26 -4.82
N PRO A 42 -8.02 -10.97 -5.73
CA PRO A 42 -8.60 -12.18 -6.28
C PRO A 42 -8.61 -13.32 -5.24
N ILE A 43 -9.45 -14.33 -5.46
CA ILE A 43 -9.46 -15.55 -4.65
C ILE A 43 -8.07 -16.19 -4.71
N ALA A 44 -7.51 -16.50 -3.54
CA ALA A 44 -6.18 -17.09 -3.44
C ALA A 44 -6.18 -18.53 -4.01
N PRO A 45 -5.11 -18.96 -4.70
CA PRO A 45 -4.96 -20.35 -5.09
C PRO A 45 -4.95 -21.28 -3.86
N PRO A 46 -5.58 -22.46 -3.92
CA PRO A 46 -5.79 -23.32 -2.74
C PRO A 46 -4.50 -23.92 -2.15
N SER A 47 -3.43 -24.00 -2.94
CA SER A 47 -2.15 -24.60 -2.54
C SER A 47 -1.00 -23.58 -2.52
N GLU A 48 -1.31 -22.29 -2.42
CA GLU A 48 -0.31 -21.22 -2.39
C GLU A 48 0.46 -21.21 -1.06
N SER A 49 1.79 -21.14 -1.15
CA SER A 49 2.68 -20.91 -0.01
C SER A 49 2.66 -19.45 0.47
N GLU A 50 3.18 -19.17 1.66
CA GLU A 50 3.23 -17.78 2.15
C GLU A 50 4.10 -16.88 1.26
N ASP A 51 5.25 -17.36 0.80
CA ASP A 51 6.12 -16.58 -0.09
C ASP A 51 5.45 -16.32 -1.44
N GLU A 52 4.74 -17.30 -2.01
CA GLU A 52 3.97 -17.09 -3.24
C GLU A 52 2.85 -16.07 -3.02
N ARG A 53 2.14 -16.13 -1.88
CA ARG A 53 1.10 -15.15 -1.52
C ARG A 53 1.68 -13.74 -1.44
N ILE A 54 2.82 -13.57 -0.76
CA ILE A 54 3.49 -12.27 -0.60
C ILE A 54 3.81 -11.68 -1.98
N VAL A 55 4.44 -12.47 -2.86
CA VAL A 55 4.79 -12.02 -4.21
C VAL A 55 3.54 -11.74 -5.03
N ARG A 56 2.51 -12.59 -4.95
CA ARG A 56 1.25 -12.44 -5.68
C ARG A 56 0.50 -11.18 -5.29
N GLU A 57 0.31 -10.95 -3.99
CA GLU A 57 -0.39 -9.79 -3.46
C GLU A 57 0.37 -8.49 -3.78
N PHE A 58 1.70 -8.50 -3.70
CA PHE A 58 2.52 -7.38 -4.14
C PHE A 58 2.43 -7.16 -5.66
N ALA A 59 2.48 -8.22 -6.47
CA ALA A 59 2.31 -8.13 -7.93
C ALA A 59 0.95 -7.53 -8.31
N LEU A 60 -0.11 -7.83 -7.55
CA LEU A 60 -1.41 -7.22 -7.74
C LEU A 60 -1.37 -5.72 -7.46
N LEU A 61 -0.77 -5.28 -6.35
CA LEU A 61 -0.64 -3.83 -6.06
C LEU A 61 0.05 -3.06 -7.19
N LEU A 62 0.99 -3.71 -7.89
CA LEU A 62 1.77 -3.12 -8.97
C LEU A 62 1.15 -3.25 -10.37
N ASP A 63 -0.02 -3.90 -10.52
CA ASP A 63 -0.58 -4.31 -11.81
C ASP A 63 0.41 -5.13 -12.65
N ALA A 64 1.15 -6.02 -11.99
CA ALA A 64 2.21 -6.85 -12.57
C ALA A 64 1.94 -8.36 -12.38
N TYR A 65 0.67 -8.75 -12.28
CA TYR A 65 0.25 -10.14 -12.04
C TYR A 65 0.74 -11.12 -13.12
N GLU A 66 0.91 -10.65 -14.37
CA GLU A 66 1.49 -11.44 -15.46
C GLU A 66 2.93 -11.87 -15.16
N ALA A 67 3.74 -11.00 -14.53
CA ALA A 67 5.13 -11.28 -14.19
C ALA A 67 5.28 -12.35 -13.10
N TYR A 68 4.24 -12.56 -12.29
CA TYR A 68 4.14 -13.61 -11.28
C TYR A 68 3.88 -15.00 -11.93
N HIS A 69 3.04 -15.07 -12.96
CA HIS A 69 2.74 -16.32 -13.68
C HIS A 69 3.80 -16.72 -14.70
N ASP A 70 4.60 -15.79 -15.20
CA ASP A 70 5.64 -16.06 -16.19
C ASP A 70 6.84 -16.84 -15.60
N THR A 71 6.64 -18.15 -15.49
CA THR A 71 7.65 -19.21 -15.46
C THR A 71 7.74 -19.98 -16.79
N VAL A 72 6.79 -19.79 -17.73
CA VAL A 72 6.65 -20.69 -18.91
C VAL A 72 6.57 -19.99 -20.27
N ARG A 73 6.31 -18.68 -20.38
CA ARG A 73 6.23 -18.02 -21.70
C ARG A 73 7.05 -16.74 -21.77
N SER A 74 7.86 -16.66 -22.80
CA SER A 74 8.79 -15.57 -23.12
C SER A 74 8.06 -14.32 -23.63
N THR A 75 7.03 -13.85 -22.91
CA THR A 75 6.49 -12.51 -23.10
C THR A 75 7.44 -11.52 -22.42
N SER A 76 7.79 -10.44 -23.09
CA SER A 76 8.71 -9.42 -22.58
C SER A 76 8.13 -8.87 -21.28
N LEU A 77 8.77 -9.20 -20.16
CA LEU A 77 8.41 -8.66 -18.87
C LEU A 77 8.48 -7.13 -18.94
N VAL A 78 7.35 -6.48 -18.63
CA VAL A 78 7.24 -5.03 -18.63
C VAL A 78 7.66 -4.49 -17.27
N THR A 79 8.73 -3.73 -17.23
CA THR A 79 9.22 -3.07 -16.00
C THR A 79 8.27 -1.97 -15.54
N ILE A 80 8.37 -1.55 -14.28
CA ILE A 80 7.60 -0.41 -13.75
C ILE A 80 7.89 0.88 -14.53
N SER A 81 9.15 1.07 -14.93
CA SER A 81 9.55 2.23 -15.74
C SER A 81 8.85 2.24 -17.10
N GLU A 82 8.79 1.10 -17.78
CA GLU A 82 8.11 0.98 -19.08
C GLU A 82 6.59 1.16 -18.93
N ARG A 83 5.99 0.58 -17.88
CA ARG A 83 4.54 0.67 -17.64
C ARG A 83 4.09 2.08 -17.25
N PHE A 84 4.90 2.82 -16.48
CA PHE A 84 4.51 4.09 -15.87
C PHE A 84 5.41 5.25 -16.28
N MET A 85 5.51 5.53 -17.58
CA MET A 85 6.13 6.74 -18.13
C MET A 85 7.53 7.08 -17.54
N GLY A 86 8.39 6.07 -17.41
CA GLY A 86 9.73 6.23 -16.86
C GLY A 86 9.74 6.45 -15.34
N MET A 87 8.78 5.88 -14.61
CA MET A 87 8.73 5.95 -13.14
C MET A 87 9.94 5.23 -12.54
N LYS A 88 10.72 5.96 -11.74
CA LYS A 88 11.84 5.40 -10.98
C LYS A 88 11.34 4.91 -9.63
N ALA A 89 11.45 3.61 -9.37
CA ALA A 89 10.93 3.00 -8.16
C ALA A 89 12.00 2.27 -7.34
N ALA A 90 11.88 2.34 -6.01
CA ALA A 90 12.68 1.58 -5.07
C ALA A 90 11.80 0.80 -4.09
N ILE A 91 12.31 -0.32 -3.58
CA ILE A 91 11.65 -1.14 -2.55
C ILE A 91 12.64 -1.48 -1.44
N PHE A 92 12.20 -1.27 -0.19
CA PHE A 92 12.85 -1.76 1.01
C PHE A 92 12.10 -2.99 1.51
N THR A 93 12.78 -4.14 1.60
CA THR A 93 12.17 -5.39 2.05
C THR A 93 13.22 -6.35 2.62
N ASN A 94 12.84 -7.16 3.60
CA ASN A 94 13.65 -8.27 4.09
C ASN A 94 13.33 -9.59 3.38
N ASN A 95 12.13 -9.73 2.81
CA ASN A 95 11.68 -10.92 2.10
C ASN A 95 12.52 -11.21 0.83
N ALA A 96 13.10 -12.41 0.74
CA ALA A 96 13.97 -12.78 -0.38
C ALA A 96 13.22 -12.90 -1.72
N SER A 97 11.98 -13.41 -1.69
CA SER A 97 11.15 -13.59 -2.88
C SER A 97 10.73 -12.23 -3.47
N LEU A 98 10.38 -11.27 -2.62
CA LEU A 98 10.13 -9.88 -3.06
C LEU A 98 11.39 -9.18 -3.56
N LYS A 99 12.57 -9.45 -3.01
CA LYS A 99 13.83 -8.92 -3.56
C LYS A 99 14.00 -9.37 -5.01
N SER A 100 13.91 -10.67 -5.24
CA SER A 100 14.03 -11.26 -6.59
C SER A 100 12.98 -10.70 -7.54
N PHE A 101 11.71 -10.69 -7.11
CA PHE A 101 10.60 -10.19 -7.91
C PHE A 101 10.70 -8.67 -8.19
N GLY A 102 11.08 -7.88 -7.20
CA GLY A 102 11.30 -6.44 -7.34
C GLY A 102 12.41 -6.13 -8.36
N THR A 103 13.54 -6.85 -8.30
CA THR A 103 14.60 -6.73 -9.31
C THR A 103 14.08 -7.10 -10.69
N LYS A 104 13.27 -8.16 -10.80
CA LYS A 104 12.61 -8.57 -12.06
C LYS A 104 11.80 -7.41 -12.65
N LEU A 105 11.05 -6.67 -11.83
CA LEU A 105 10.22 -5.53 -12.24
C LEU A 105 10.97 -4.20 -12.43
N GLY A 106 12.29 -4.18 -12.23
CA GLY A 106 13.12 -2.99 -12.40
C GLY A 106 13.17 -2.06 -11.18
N PHE A 107 12.82 -2.54 -9.98
CA PHE A 107 13.04 -1.77 -8.75
C PHE A 107 14.52 -1.75 -8.37
N SER A 108 14.95 -0.63 -7.79
CA SER A 108 16.11 -0.66 -6.89
C SER A 108 15.73 -1.28 -5.56
N VAL A 109 16.36 -2.39 -5.19
CA VAL A 109 15.99 -3.19 -4.02
C VAL A 109 16.99 -2.96 -2.89
N PHE A 110 16.49 -2.67 -1.70
CA PHE A 110 17.27 -2.42 -0.49
C PHE A 110 16.77 -3.31 0.66
N GLN A 111 17.67 -3.65 1.59
CA GLN A 111 17.27 -4.28 2.86
C GLN A 111 16.65 -3.21 3.78
N ILE A 112 15.62 -3.57 4.54
CA ILE A 112 15.01 -2.61 5.47
C ILE A 112 16.01 -2.20 6.57
N ASP A 113 16.85 -3.15 6.99
CA ASP A 113 17.94 -2.95 7.96
C ASP A 113 18.92 -1.85 7.50
N ALA A 114 19.02 -1.59 6.20
CA ALA A 114 19.88 -0.54 5.66
C ALA A 114 19.39 0.87 6.02
N LEU A 115 18.10 1.05 6.35
CA LEU A 115 17.59 2.30 6.92
C LEU A 115 18.22 2.61 8.28
N TYR A 116 18.70 1.58 8.98
CA TYR A 116 19.29 1.70 10.32
C TYR A 116 20.83 1.76 10.31
N LYS A 117 21.47 1.10 9.33
CA LYS A 117 22.94 0.99 9.27
C LYS A 117 23.67 2.30 8.96
N ASN A 118 22.97 3.34 8.50
CA ASN A 118 23.56 4.64 8.14
C ASN A 118 23.50 5.68 9.28
N SER A 119 23.13 5.28 10.50
CA SER A 119 23.13 6.16 11.67
C SER A 119 24.55 6.61 12.04
N PRO A 120 24.78 7.91 12.33
CA PRO A 120 26.00 8.34 12.99
C PRO A 120 26.02 7.81 14.44
N ALA A 121 26.93 6.87 14.72
CA ALA A 121 27.32 6.32 16.03
C ALA A 121 26.36 5.33 16.72
N GLY A 122 26.79 4.05 16.79
CA GLY A 122 26.77 3.17 17.98
C GLY A 122 25.44 2.73 18.63
N ALA A 123 24.29 3.30 18.27
CA ALA A 123 22.97 2.91 18.76
C ALA A 123 22.01 2.67 17.58
N GLU A 124 20.94 1.89 17.80
CA GLU A 124 19.85 1.79 16.83
C GLU A 124 19.32 3.21 16.53
N PRO A 125 19.34 3.68 15.27
CA PRO A 125 18.81 4.98 14.96
C PRO A 125 17.31 5.05 15.26
N PRO A 126 16.83 6.21 15.72
CA PRO A 126 15.40 6.45 15.84
C PRO A 126 14.72 6.30 14.48
N VAL A 127 13.47 5.82 14.48
CA VAL A 127 12.65 5.64 13.27
C VAL A 127 12.55 6.92 12.42
N ASP A 128 12.69 8.09 13.04
CA ASP A 128 12.81 9.41 12.41
C ASP A 128 13.95 9.52 11.39
N PHE A 129 15.07 8.82 11.62
CA PHE A 129 16.19 8.76 10.69
C PHE A 129 15.81 7.96 9.43
N GLY A 130 15.16 6.81 9.61
CA GLY A 130 14.65 6.00 8.50
C GLY A 130 13.65 6.78 7.63
N ALA A 131 12.71 7.49 8.26
CA ALA A 131 11.77 8.38 7.56
C ALA A 131 12.50 9.46 6.76
N SER A 132 13.51 10.11 7.36
CA SER A 132 14.29 11.16 6.70
C SER A 132 15.06 10.64 5.48
N GLU A 133 15.68 9.47 5.56
CA GLU A 133 16.39 8.87 4.42
C GLU A 133 15.43 8.45 3.30
N LEU A 134 14.26 7.88 3.63
CA LEU A 134 13.22 7.59 2.63
C LEU A 134 12.77 8.86 1.88
N LEU A 135 12.52 9.94 2.62
CA LEU A 135 12.09 11.21 2.03
C LEU A 135 13.21 11.87 1.20
N LYS A 136 14.47 11.72 1.61
CA LYS A 136 15.64 12.19 0.86
C LYS A 136 15.81 11.47 -0.48
N LEU A 137 15.52 10.18 -0.56
CA LEU A 137 15.49 9.42 -1.83
C LEU A 137 14.45 9.98 -2.81
N LEU A 138 13.35 10.49 -2.27
CA LEU A 138 12.33 11.25 -2.98
C LEU A 138 12.70 12.74 -3.13
N GLY A 139 13.95 13.15 -2.90
CA GLY A 139 14.40 14.53 -3.09
C GLY A 139 13.76 15.55 -2.13
N PHE A 140 13.26 15.12 -0.97
CA PHE A 140 12.88 16.01 0.13
C PHE A 140 14.05 16.14 1.09
N GLN A 141 14.67 17.31 1.16
CA GLN A 141 15.84 17.56 2.00
C GLN A 141 15.66 18.87 2.77
N VAL A 142 15.86 18.82 4.09
CA VAL A 142 15.83 20.01 4.98
C VAL A 142 14.55 20.86 4.79
N GLY A 143 13.39 20.20 4.71
CA GLY A 143 12.09 20.87 4.57
C GLY A 143 11.78 21.43 3.18
N LYS A 144 12.68 21.27 2.20
CA LYS A 144 12.51 21.73 0.82
C LYS A 144 12.41 20.56 -0.15
N THR A 145 11.79 20.81 -1.30
CA THR A 145 11.74 19.84 -2.38
C THR A 145 12.73 20.19 -3.49
N VAL A 146 13.71 19.32 -3.73
CA VAL A 146 14.63 19.44 -4.86
C VAL A 146 13.91 18.98 -6.13
N GLU A 147 14.13 19.61 -7.28
CA GLU A 147 13.47 19.23 -8.54
C GLU A 147 13.89 17.85 -9.04
N THR A 148 15.15 17.47 -8.83
CA THR A 148 15.67 16.14 -9.13
C THR A 148 15.55 15.23 -7.91
N SER A 149 14.91 14.07 -8.08
CA SER A 149 14.91 12.99 -7.10
C SER A 149 15.55 11.74 -7.70
N GLN A 150 16.08 10.88 -6.81
CA GLN A 150 16.59 9.59 -7.21
C GLN A 150 15.42 8.66 -7.63
N TYR A 151 14.32 8.73 -6.87
CA TYR A 151 13.10 7.97 -7.14
C TYR A 151 11.86 8.86 -7.15
N ASP A 152 10.85 8.42 -7.88
CA ASP A 152 9.50 8.99 -7.89
C ASP A 152 8.60 8.30 -6.84
N LEU A 153 8.92 7.03 -6.54
CA LEU A 153 8.15 6.11 -5.73
C LEU A 153 9.07 5.23 -4.89
N VAL A 154 8.81 5.15 -3.59
CA VAL A 154 9.50 4.23 -2.67
C VAL A 154 8.48 3.37 -1.96
N PHE A 155 8.60 2.05 -2.09
CA PHE A 155 7.88 1.06 -1.31
C PHE A 155 8.70 0.65 -0.08
N VAL A 156 8.02 0.47 1.05
CA VAL A 156 8.59 -0.18 2.24
C VAL A 156 7.68 -1.34 2.60
N HIS A 157 8.19 -2.56 2.47
CA HIS A 157 7.50 -3.78 2.83
C HIS A 157 7.89 -4.20 4.24
N VAL A 158 6.88 -4.42 5.08
CA VAL A 158 7.01 -4.95 6.44
C VAL A 158 6.09 -6.15 6.57
N GLY A 159 6.66 -7.36 6.56
CA GLY A 159 5.89 -8.59 6.76
C GLY A 159 5.77 -8.97 8.22
N ALA A 160 4.66 -9.62 8.60
CA ALA A 160 4.50 -10.21 9.92
C ALA A 160 5.58 -11.27 10.19
N GLY A 161 6.44 -11.02 11.17
CA GLY A 161 7.60 -11.83 11.53
C GLY A 161 8.94 -11.39 10.94
N GLU A 162 9.03 -10.22 10.27
CA GLU A 162 10.22 -9.86 9.45
C GLU A 162 11.20 -8.83 10.06
N VAL A 163 10.80 -7.97 11.01
CA VAL A 163 11.65 -6.83 11.44
C VAL A 163 12.60 -7.18 12.61
N ASN A 164 12.31 -8.19 13.46
CA ASN A 164 13.20 -8.56 14.59
C ASN A 164 13.21 -10.06 14.96
N VAL A 165 14.33 -10.54 15.53
CA VAL A 165 14.65 -11.96 15.76
C VAL A 165 14.17 -12.50 17.13
N GLU A 166 13.73 -11.65 18.07
CA GLU A 166 13.27 -12.08 19.42
C GLU A 166 11.73 -11.95 19.61
N LYS A 167 11.20 -12.51 20.71
CA LYS A 167 9.79 -12.96 20.86
C LYS A 167 8.73 -11.86 20.81
N ASP A 168 7.58 -12.21 20.23
CA ASP A 168 6.38 -11.39 19.88
C ASP A 168 6.47 -10.51 18.61
N LYS A 169 7.17 -11.06 17.61
CA LYS A 169 7.53 -10.51 16.30
C LYS A 169 6.47 -9.67 15.56
N ALA A 170 5.22 -10.13 15.46
CA ALA A 170 4.22 -9.45 14.64
C ALA A 170 3.68 -8.15 15.25
N THR A 171 3.70 -8.03 16.58
CA THR A 171 3.35 -6.82 17.32
C THR A 171 4.45 -5.75 17.15
N ASP A 172 5.71 -6.18 17.11
CA ASP A 172 6.84 -5.29 16.87
C ASP A 172 6.84 -4.72 15.44
N ASP A 173 6.46 -5.52 14.45
CA ASP A 173 6.38 -5.09 13.04
C ASP A 173 5.32 -4.00 12.82
N VAL A 174 4.12 -4.16 13.41
CA VAL A 174 3.07 -3.12 13.35
C VAL A 174 3.44 -1.90 14.17
N GLY A 175 4.17 -2.07 15.29
CA GLY A 175 4.77 -0.99 16.07
C GLY A 175 5.76 -0.18 15.24
N TYR A 176 6.64 -0.85 14.49
CA TYR A 176 7.56 -0.21 13.56
C TYR A 176 6.82 0.56 12.45
N LEU A 177 5.84 -0.07 11.80
CA LEU A 177 5.02 0.57 10.77
C LEU A 177 4.33 1.83 11.31
N ASN A 178 3.75 1.73 12.51
CA ASN A 178 3.10 2.85 13.20
C ASN A 178 4.10 3.98 13.50
N ALA A 179 5.28 3.67 14.05
CA ALA A 179 6.32 4.66 14.30
C ALA A 179 6.79 5.35 13.01
N LEU A 180 6.93 4.59 11.91
CA LEU A 180 7.36 5.12 10.62
C LEU A 180 6.31 6.08 10.02
N VAL A 181 5.01 5.75 10.16
CA VAL A 181 3.92 6.65 9.80
C VAL A 181 3.97 7.93 10.63
N GLY A 182 4.21 7.81 11.94
CA GLY A 182 4.36 8.96 12.84
C GLY A 182 5.49 9.88 12.40
N ALA A 183 6.67 9.32 12.17
CA ALA A 183 7.86 10.05 11.73
C ALA A 183 7.64 10.76 10.38
N ILE A 184 7.11 10.07 9.36
CA ILE A 184 6.85 10.66 8.04
C ILE A 184 5.84 11.79 8.13
N THR A 185 4.71 11.57 8.83
CA THR A 185 3.68 12.60 8.99
C THR A 185 4.16 13.79 9.83
N GLN A 186 5.10 13.56 10.76
CA GLN A 186 5.73 14.61 11.54
C GLN A 186 6.68 15.48 10.72
N ILE A 187 7.37 14.91 9.72
CA ILE A 187 8.20 15.67 8.77
C ILE A 187 7.31 16.42 7.77
N ALA A 188 6.25 15.78 7.29
CA ALA A 188 5.35 16.29 6.26
C ALA A 188 4.17 17.11 6.82
N GLN A 189 4.41 17.95 7.84
CA GLN A 189 3.33 18.69 8.53
C GLN A 189 2.43 19.49 7.56
N PRO A 190 1.15 19.69 7.92
CA PRO A 190 0.27 20.67 7.28
C PRO A 190 0.98 22.01 7.02
N GLY A 191 0.94 22.48 5.77
CA GLY A 191 1.54 23.74 5.33
C GLY A 191 3.04 23.64 4.99
N SER A 192 3.69 22.50 5.22
CA SER A 192 5.05 22.25 4.73
C SER A 192 5.06 22.00 3.22
N GLU A 193 6.18 22.35 2.57
CA GLU A 193 6.39 22.06 1.15
C GLU A 193 6.37 20.55 0.87
N ILE A 194 6.93 19.77 1.81
CA ILE A 194 6.94 18.30 1.74
C ILE A 194 5.51 17.76 1.78
N GLY A 195 4.69 18.19 2.75
CA GLY A 195 3.31 17.70 2.90
C GLY A 195 2.45 17.92 1.65
N ALA A 196 2.63 19.04 0.96
CA ALA A 196 1.90 19.33 -0.27
C ALA A 196 2.33 18.44 -1.46
N ARG A 197 3.55 17.90 -1.43
CA ARG A 197 4.16 17.13 -2.54
C ARG A 197 4.39 15.65 -2.24
N LEU A 198 4.24 15.23 -0.99
CA LEU A 198 4.34 13.85 -0.56
C LEU A 198 2.97 13.18 -0.63
N HIS A 199 2.89 12.11 -1.41
CA HIS A 199 1.77 11.19 -1.38
C HIS A 199 2.14 9.99 -0.51
N LEU A 200 1.51 9.86 0.66
CA LEU A 200 1.69 8.71 1.54
C LEU A 200 0.53 7.75 1.36
N SER A 201 0.84 6.49 1.08
CA SER A 201 -0.14 5.38 1.13
C SER A 201 0.30 4.38 2.19
N VAL A 202 -0.61 3.99 3.08
CA VAL A 202 -0.44 2.84 3.97
C VAL A 202 -1.41 1.77 3.53
N VAL A 203 -0.87 0.64 3.09
CA VAL A 203 -1.63 -0.54 2.66
C VAL A 203 -1.29 -1.67 3.62
N THR A 204 -2.29 -2.37 4.14
CA THR A 204 -2.06 -3.49 5.05
C THR A 204 -2.96 -4.67 4.67
N SER A 205 -2.40 -5.88 4.70
CA SER A 205 -3.12 -7.12 4.36
C SER A 205 -3.40 -7.96 5.60
N TYR A 206 -4.32 -8.92 5.47
CA TYR A 206 -4.60 -9.92 6.50
C TYR A 206 -3.63 -11.11 6.48
N GLY A 207 -2.69 -11.16 5.54
CA GLY A 207 -1.80 -12.31 5.39
C GLY A 207 -2.55 -13.52 4.85
N LYS A 208 -2.16 -14.71 5.30
CA LYS A 208 -2.93 -15.93 5.07
C LYS A 208 -4.35 -15.79 5.63
N VAL A 209 -5.35 -15.94 4.76
CA VAL A 209 -6.76 -15.96 5.15
C VAL A 209 -7.17 -17.40 5.46
N SER A 210 -7.89 -17.62 6.55
CA SER A 210 -8.36 -18.93 6.99
C SER A 210 -9.84 -18.87 7.38
N GLU A 211 -10.50 -20.03 7.47
CA GLU A 211 -11.89 -20.13 7.92
C GLU A 211 -12.12 -19.63 9.37
N LYS A 212 -11.04 -19.45 10.14
CA LYS A 212 -11.09 -18.92 11.51
C LYS A 212 -11.16 -17.40 11.57
N ASP A 213 -11.01 -16.72 10.43
CA ASP A 213 -11.03 -15.28 10.37
C ASP A 213 -12.44 -14.74 10.61
N ASP A 214 -12.54 -13.54 11.18
CA ASP A 214 -13.84 -12.95 11.53
C ASP A 214 -14.74 -12.87 10.29
N PRO A 215 -15.90 -13.56 10.27
CA PRO A 215 -16.80 -13.58 9.12
C PRO A 215 -17.33 -12.19 8.76
N ASN A 216 -17.24 -11.21 9.67
CA ASN A 216 -17.69 -9.84 9.45
C ASN A 216 -16.74 -8.99 8.60
N LEU A 217 -15.56 -9.50 8.26
CA LEU A 217 -14.55 -8.83 7.41
C LEU A 217 -14.91 -8.85 5.90
N SER A 218 -16.20 -8.85 5.58
CA SER A 218 -16.69 -8.83 4.20
C SER A 218 -17.03 -7.43 3.72
N VAL A 219 -16.52 -7.07 2.54
CA VAL A 219 -16.89 -5.84 1.81
C VAL A 219 -18.06 -6.05 0.85
N SER A 220 -18.61 -7.26 0.77
CA SER A 220 -19.87 -7.48 0.05
C SER A 220 -21.02 -6.78 0.77
N PHE A 221 -21.93 -6.18 0.00
CA PHE A 221 -23.22 -5.77 0.54
C PHE A 221 -23.97 -7.00 1.08
N ARG A 222 -24.70 -6.85 2.17
CA ARG A 222 -25.44 -7.97 2.79
C ARG A 222 -26.61 -8.36 1.88
N LYS A 223 -26.85 -9.67 1.75
CA LYS A 223 -27.99 -10.22 0.99
C LYS A 223 -29.35 -9.83 1.54
N ASP A 224 -29.42 -9.34 2.78
CA ASP A 224 -30.69 -8.92 3.39
C ASP A 224 -31.32 -7.70 2.67
N ASP A 225 -30.54 -6.99 1.83
CA ASP A 225 -31.03 -5.92 0.94
C ASP A 225 -31.55 -6.44 -0.44
N GLU A 226 -31.45 -7.74 -0.74
CA GLU A 226 -31.77 -8.32 -2.05
C GLU A 226 -33.26 -8.67 -2.27
N ASN A 227 -34.14 -8.51 -1.28
CA ASN A 227 -35.57 -8.86 -1.39
C ASN A 227 -36.43 -7.85 -2.19
N SER A 228 -35.81 -7.04 -3.04
CA SER A 228 -36.47 -5.99 -3.81
C SER A 228 -36.16 -6.12 -5.29
N TYR A 229 -37.15 -5.89 -6.16
CA TYR A 229 -36.94 -5.74 -7.62
C TYR A 229 -35.90 -4.66 -7.96
N LEU A 230 -35.64 -3.73 -7.04
CA LEU A 230 -34.63 -2.67 -7.16
C LEU A 230 -33.19 -3.16 -6.98
N SER A 231 -32.97 -4.37 -6.42
CA SER A 231 -31.62 -4.97 -6.33
C SER A 231 -30.96 -5.14 -7.70
N LYS A 232 -31.77 -5.34 -8.76
CA LYS A 232 -31.34 -5.40 -10.16
C LYS A 232 -30.86 -4.05 -10.72
N LEU A 233 -31.21 -2.95 -10.06
CA LEU A 233 -30.80 -1.58 -10.43
C LEU A 233 -29.59 -1.11 -9.63
N VAL A 234 -29.08 -1.91 -8.68
CA VAL A 234 -27.88 -1.56 -7.92
C VAL A 234 -26.69 -1.58 -8.87
N PRO A 235 -25.97 -0.45 -9.02
CA PRO A 235 -24.80 -0.41 -9.89
C PRO A 235 -23.77 -1.40 -9.39
N ARG A 236 -23.22 -2.20 -10.32
CA ARG A 236 -22.09 -3.07 -10.02
C ARG A 236 -20.90 -2.20 -9.63
N GLN A 237 -20.35 -2.47 -8.45
CA GLN A 237 -19.18 -1.75 -7.98
C GLN A 237 -18.01 -1.97 -8.93
N SER A 238 -17.23 -0.93 -9.19
CA SER A 238 -16.13 -0.96 -10.16
C SER A 238 -15.10 -2.06 -9.86
N TYR A 239 -14.95 -2.47 -8.59
CA TYR A 239 -14.05 -3.55 -8.21
C TYR A 239 -14.47 -4.94 -8.66
N THR A 240 -15.74 -5.10 -9.03
CA THR A 240 -16.29 -6.35 -9.58
C THR A 240 -16.15 -6.43 -11.10
N MET A 241 -15.51 -5.44 -11.72
CA MET A 241 -15.39 -5.30 -13.17
C MET A 241 -13.92 -5.11 -13.60
N LYS A 242 -13.57 -5.59 -14.79
CA LYS A 242 -12.33 -5.26 -15.50
C LYS A 242 -12.69 -4.96 -16.96
N GLY A 243 -12.57 -3.68 -17.35
CA GLY A 243 -13.20 -3.18 -18.58
C GLY A 243 -14.71 -3.41 -18.54
N SER A 244 -15.26 -4.01 -19.60
CA SER A 244 -16.68 -4.39 -19.71
C SER A 244 -17.01 -5.76 -19.10
N GLN A 245 -16.01 -6.51 -18.62
CA GLN A 245 -16.19 -7.89 -18.17
C GLN A 245 -16.27 -7.97 -16.64
N PRO A 246 -17.24 -8.72 -16.07
CA PRO A 246 -17.26 -9.01 -14.64
C PRO A 246 -16.05 -9.85 -14.22
N ARG A 247 -15.41 -9.47 -13.12
CA ARG A 247 -14.40 -10.31 -12.46
C ARG A 247 -15.10 -11.50 -11.82
N LYS A 248 -14.61 -12.71 -12.12
CA LYS A 248 -15.19 -13.96 -11.62
C LYS A 248 -14.57 -14.42 -10.30
N ASP A 249 -13.41 -13.85 -9.98
CA ASP A 249 -12.49 -14.32 -8.96
C ASP A 249 -12.31 -13.30 -7.84
N VAL A 250 -13.33 -12.53 -7.47
CA VAL A 250 -13.20 -11.49 -6.43
C VAL A 250 -13.28 -12.10 -5.03
N ARG A 251 -12.26 -11.83 -4.21
CA ARG A 251 -12.26 -12.12 -2.77
C ARG A 251 -12.99 -10.99 -2.05
N HIS A 252 -14.19 -11.28 -1.57
CA HIS A 252 -15.03 -10.32 -0.83
C HIS A 252 -14.71 -10.22 0.66
N HIS A 253 -13.88 -11.12 1.18
CA HIS A 253 -13.53 -11.22 2.59
C HIS A 253 -12.04 -10.93 2.81
N CYS A 254 -11.70 -10.32 3.94
CA CYS A 254 -10.33 -9.89 4.27
C CYS A 254 -9.69 -9.10 3.11
N PRO A 255 -10.27 -7.95 2.69
CA PRO A 255 -9.61 -7.07 1.73
C PRO A 255 -8.32 -6.48 2.34
N MET A 256 -7.46 -5.85 1.54
CA MET A 256 -6.44 -4.98 2.14
C MET A 256 -7.09 -3.68 2.61
N LEU A 257 -6.62 -3.15 3.73
CA LEU A 257 -6.97 -1.81 4.20
C LEU A 257 -6.00 -0.82 3.60
N ILE A 258 -6.52 0.30 3.09
CA ILE A 258 -5.72 1.38 2.53
C ILE A 258 -6.11 2.73 3.13
N ALA A 259 -5.10 3.51 3.52
CA ALA A 259 -5.23 4.93 3.83
C ALA A 259 -4.26 5.74 2.96
N GLN A 260 -4.79 6.67 2.17
CA GLN A 260 -4.00 7.56 1.32
C GLN A 260 -4.08 8.99 1.83
N TRP A 261 -2.95 9.66 1.94
CA TRP A 261 -2.87 11.03 2.42
C TRP A 261 -1.86 11.85 1.62
N GLN A 262 -2.29 13.04 1.24
CA GLN A 262 -1.47 14.12 0.71
C GLN A 262 -2.11 15.42 1.19
N TYR A 263 -1.32 16.28 1.81
CA TYR A 263 -1.85 17.48 2.43
C TYR A 263 -2.51 18.40 1.39
N ALA A 264 -3.68 18.94 1.73
CA ALA A 264 -4.51 19.82 0.89
C ALA A 264 -4.98 19.23 -0.46
N VAL A 265 -4.68 17.96 -0.76
CA VAL A 265 -5.08 17.28 -2.01
C VAL A 265 -6.04 16.13 -1.76
N THR A 266 -5.82 15.36 -0.69
CA THR A 266 -6.67 14.21 -0.40
C THR A 266 -7.96 14.64 0.30
N ARG A 267 -9.09 14.11 -0.17
CA ARG A 267 -10.36 14.19 0.56
C ARG A 267 -10.20 13.44 1.88
N LYS A 268 -10.52 14.12 2.97
CA LYS A 268 -10.62 13.49 4.30
C LYS A 268 -11.96 12.77 4.42
N ASP A 269 -11.91 11.51 4.84
CA ASP A 269 -13.10 10.73 5.21
C ASP A 269 -13.44 10.92 6.70
N MET A 270 -14.47 10.22 7.20
CA MET A 270 -14.92 10.32 8.59
C MET A 270 -14.31 9.26 9.51
N ALA A 271 -13.51 8.32 8.97
CA ALA A 271 -12.85 7.30 9.77
C ALA A 271 -11.87 7.93 10.76
N GLU A 272 -11.80 7.41 11.98
CA GLU A 272 -10.90 7.89 13.05
C GLU A 272 -9.83 6.86 13.41
N THR A 273 -10.11 5.59 13.12
CA THR A 273 -9.28 4.44 13.43
C THR A 273 -8.90 3.70 12.15
N PHE A 274 -7.68 3.18 12.14
CA PHE A 274 -7.20 2.35 11.06
C PHE A 274 -7.72 0.93 11.29
N SER A 275 -8.97 0.67 10.93
CA SER A 275 -9.64 -0.61 11.18
C SER A 275 -10.67 -0.92 10.10
N PHE A 276 -10.96 -2.20 9.91
CA PHE A 276 -11.95 -2.64 8.91
C PHE A 276 -13.33 -2.06 9.21
N LYS A 277 -13.76 -2.12 10.47
CA LYS A 277 -15.09 -1.67 10.88
C LYS A 277 -15.27 -0.19 10.57
N ASP A 278 -14.30 0.63 10.98
CA ASP A 278 -14.39 2.08 10.82
C ASP A 278 -14.22 2.51 9.36
N PHE A 279 -13.38 1.82 8.58
CA PHE A 279 -13.30 2.07 7.13
C PHE A 279 -14.61 1.74 6.42
N LYS A 280 -15.31 0.69 6.86
CA LYS A 280 -16.60 0.28 6.30
C LYS A 280 -17.74 1.23 6.68
N GLU A 281 -17.73 1.76 7.90
CA GLU A 281 -18.79 2.65 8.41
C GLU A 281 -18.55 4.12 8.03
N CYS A 282 -17.29 4.56 8.03
CA CYS A 282 -16.90 5.97 7.98
C CYS A 282 -15.93 6.32 6.84
N GLY A 283 -15.34 5.32 6.18
CA GLY A 283 -14.53 5.51 4.97
C GLY A 283 -15.38 5.93 3.77
N GLY A 284 -14.75 6.48 2.73
CA GLY A 284 -15.44 6.96 1.52
C GLY A 284 -16.19 5.90 0.69
N ASN A 285 -16.36 4.67 1.22
CA ASN A 285 -16.99 3.50 0.62
C ASN A 285 -16.38 3.00 -0.70
N LEU A 286 -15.12 3.35 -0.97
CA LEU A 286 -14.42 2.92 -2.17
C LEU A 286 -13.69 1.60 -1.89
N VAL A 287 -14.27 0.51 -2.39
CA VAL A 287 -13.54 -0.72 -2.68
C VAL A 287 -13.06 -0.61 -4.12
N ILE A 288 -11.75 -0.70 -4.34
CA ILE A 288 -11.16 -0.78 -5.68
C ILE A 288 -10.37 -2.09 -5.82
N PRO A 289 -10.16 -2.61 -7.04
CA PRO A 289 -9.23 -3.71 -7.24
C PRO A 289 -7.82 -3.30 -6.81
N ALA A 290 -7.08 -4.22 -6.19
CA ALA A 290 -5.66 -4.02 -5.87
C ALA A 290 -4.82 -3.66 -7.11
N ASP A 291 -5.17 -4.20 -8.28
CA ASP A 291 -4.51 -3.87 -9.56
C ASP A 291 -4.74 -2.45 -10.08
N ARG A 292 -5.59 -1.65 -9.43
CA ARG A 292 -5.72 -0.21 -9.71
C ARG A 292 -4.91 0.67 -8.79
N PHE A 293 -4.39 0.13 -7.69
CA PHE A 293 -3.72 0.91 -6.65
C PHE A 293 -2.56 1.73 -7.22
N LEU A 294 -1.60 1.08 -7.91
CA LEU A 294 -0.44 1.79 -8.42
C LEU A 294 -0.81 2.79 -9.53
N HIS A 295 -1.88 2.56 -10.30
CA HIS A 295 -2.36 3.53 -11.28
C HIS A 295 -2.85 4.82 -10.62
N GLU A 296 -3.56 4.71 -9.49
CA GLU A 296 -3.98 5.88 -8.70
C GLU A 296 -2.80 6.65 -8.11
N VAL A 297 -1.80 5.93 -7.58
CA VAL A 297 -0.56 6.54 -7.10
C VAL A 297 0.17 7.23 -8.27
N ALA A 298 0.38 6.53 -9.38
CA ALA A 298 1.07 7.04 -10.56
C ALA A 298 0.38 8.28 -11.15
N PHE A 299 -0.95 8.38 -11.04
CA PHE A 299 -1.67 9.59 -11.42
C PHE A 299 -1.24 10.81 -10.61
N LYS A 300 -1.05 10.66 -9.28
CA LYS A 300 -0.53 11.74 -8.41
C LYS A 300 0.92 12.12 -8.72
N LEU A 301 1.69 11.17 -9.25
CA LEU A 301 3.09 11.34 -9.66
C LEU A 301 3.24 11.90 -11.09
N TRP A 302 2.14 12.05 -11.84
CA TRP A 302 2.15 12.32 -13.29
C TRP A 302 2.92 11.27 -14.11
N LYS A 303 2.88 10.03 -13.62
CA LYS A 303 3.50 8.84 -14.23
C LYS A 303 2.47 7.84 -14.77
N ALA A 304 1.18 8.08 -14.55
CA ALA A 304 0.14 7.27 -15.15
C ALA A 304 0.18 7.40 -16.69
N PRO A 305 0.11 6.30 -17.45
CA PRO A 305 0.11 6.35 -18.91
C PRO A 305 -0.97 7.32 -19.40
N LYS A 306 -0.57 8.31 -20.21
CA LYS A 306 -1.50 9.25 -20.83
C LYS A 306 -2.39 8.45 -21.79
N TYR A 307 -3.65 8.27 -21.38
CA TYR A 307 -4.74 7.59 -22.09
C TYR A 307 -4.72 6.04 -22.01
N GLY A 308 -5.68 5.49 -21.25
CA GLY A 308 -6.05 4.07 -21.29
C GLY A 308 -6.39 3.46 -19.92
N ALA A 309 -7.51 3.90 -19.31
CA ALA A 309 -8.22 3.15 -18.26
C ALA A 309 -9.40 2.40 -18.89
#